data_AF-A0A819D8M6-F1
#
_entry.id   AF-A0A819D8M6-F1
#
_cell.length_a   1.000
_cell.length_b   1.000
_cell.length_c   1.000
_cell.angle_alpha   90.00
_cell.angle_beta   90.00
_cell.angle_gamma   90.00
#
_symmetry.space_group_name_H-M   'P 1'
#
loop_
_entity.id
_entity.type
_entity.pdbx_description
1 polymer ?
#
loop_
_entity_poly.entity_id
_entity_poly.type
_entity_poly.pdbx_seq_one_letter_code
_entity_poly.pdbx_strand_id
1 'polypeptide(L)'
;MWLHDKFSDAEKLLKYNPNWVLYTISERYVYFTLLPKPISEYNVKNAPFIFVKLFTDARQLARMPIKDFFTFACHSLAPMKGKVVFFTNCPRSGSTLITQMVRLGQQAVTIAEPMTFTNLVMMYDENILSLDLFNAILRSLFYTYCKDMTEDQIYIMKTPSEGAVLVGHIHKLLPEIIHIFQFRENVEKVLISSYKMMQEYDNWEAYVYLNTNFPKLGKWLFGYQYEKRTTDKVKPQGLLELTMVIFGAPYSFF
;
A
#
# COMPACT_ATOMS: atom_id res chain seq x y z
N MET A 1 11.42 -21.52 9.47
CA MET A 1 11.65 -21.17 10.89
C MET A 1 12.40 -19.85 10.90
N TRP A 2 11.79 -18.78 11.43
CA TRP A 2 12.43 -17.46 11.49
C TRP A 2 13.14 -17.35 12.84
N LEU A 3 14.47 -17.29 12.84
CA LEU A 3 15.28 -17.16 14.07
C LEU A 3 15.54 -15.68 14.34
N HIS A 4 15.37 -15.24 15.58
CA HIS A 4 15.82 -13.89 15.97
C HIS A 4 17.36 -13.86 15.94
N ASP A 5 17.91 -12.97 15.13
CA ASP A 5 19.37 -12.77 15.02
C ASP A 5 19.88 -11.86 16.14
N LYS A 6 19.39 -10.61 16.18
CA LYS A 6 19.85 -9.60 17.15
C LYS A 6 18.91 -8.40 17.28
N PHE A 7 19.14 -7.61 18.33
CA PHE A 7 18.67 -6.22 18.43
C PHE A 7 19.63 -5.28 17.69
N SER A 8 19.13 -4.19 17.12
CA SER A 8 19.93 -3.22 16.36
C SER A 8 19.32 -1.83 16.41
N ASP A 9 20.16 -0.83 16.18
CA ASP A 9 19.78 0.58 16.17
C ASP A 9 18.96 0.92 14.91
N ALA A 10 17.83 1.60 15.09
CA ALA A 10 16.96 2.08 14.03
C ALA A 10 17.69 2.99 13.03
N GLU A 11 18.60 3.86 13.47
CA GLU A 11 19.38 4.72 12.58
C GLU A 11 20.28 3.89 11.66
N LYS A 12 21.00 2.92 12.22
CA LYS A 12 21.87 2.03 11.42
C LYS A 12 21.08 1.27 10.35
N LEU A 13 19.87 0.83 10.67
CA LEU A 13 19.05 0.07 9.74
C LEU A 13 18.34 0.95 8.72
N LEU A 14 17.64 1.98 9.18
CA LEU A 14 16.72 2.75 8.34
C LEU A 14 17.37 3.99 7.74
N LYS A 15 18.21 4.71 8.48
CA LYS A 15 18.79 5.98 8.01
C LYS A 15 20.01 5.76 7.10
N TYR A 16 20.86 4.81 7.43
CA TYR A 16 22.14 4.61 6.73
C TYR A 16 22.16 3.45 5.73
N ASN A 17 21.08 2.69 5.62
CA ASN A 17 20.99 1.59 4.67
C ASN A 17 19.70 1.69 3.81
N PRO A 18 19.83 2.00 2.51
CA PRO A 18 18.70 2.19 1.60
C PRO A 18 17.98 0.89 1.23
N ASN A 19 18.55 -0.27 1.57
CA ASN A 19 17.98 -1.56 1.25
C ASN A 19 16.96 -2.04 2.28
N TRP A 20 16.88 -1.40 3.44
CA TRP A 20 15.80 -1.66 4.40
C TRP A 20 14.55 -0.87 4.00
N VAL A 21 13.49 -1.61 3.72
CA VAL A 21 12.27 -1.08 3.12
C VAL A 21 11.07 -1.49 3.94
N LEU A 22 10.10 -0.59 4.08
CA LEU A 22 8.81 -0.88 4.70
C LEU A 22 8.08 -2.01 3.97
N TYR A 23 7.75 -3.07 4.71
CA TYR A 23 7.00 -4.21 4.19
C TYR A 23 5.53 -4.14 4.57
N THR A 24 5.23 -4.07 5.87
CA THR A 24 3.87 -4.06 6.38
C THR A 24 3.81 -3.41 7.76
N ILE A 25 2.61 -3.07 8.21
CA ILE A 25 2.32 -2.56 9.55
C ILE A 25 1.22 -3.40 10.19
N SER A 26 1.24 -3.46 11.52
CA SER A 26 0.26 -4.12 12.37
C SER A 26 -0.06 -3.22 13.55
N GLU A 27 -1.00 -3.62 14.40
CA GLU A 27 -1.37 -2.86 15.62
C GLU A 27 -0.19 -2.59 16.55
N ARG A 28 0.82 -3.46 16.54
CA ARG A 28 1.93 -3.42 17.50
C ARG A 28 3.27 -3.10 16.86
N TYR A 29 3.48 -3.51 15.61
CA TYR A 29 4.78 -3.48 14.96
C TYR A 29 4.72 -2.97 13.53
N VAL A 30 5.78 -2.27 13.14
CA VAL A 30 6.15 -2.02 11.74
C VAL A 30 7.22 -3.03 11.34
N TYR A 31 7.07 -3.60 10.15
CA TYR A 31 7.97 -4.60 9.60
C TYR A 31 8.74 -4.06 8.42
N PHE A 32 10.02 -4.38 8.36
CA PHE A 32 10.94 -3.99 7.31
C PHE A 32 11.62 -5.22 6.73
N THR A 33 11.87 -5.19 5.43
CA THR A 33 12.59 -6.24 4.72
C THR A 33 13.89 -5.68 4.16
N LEU A 34 14.98 -6.43 4.33
CA LEU A 34 16.25 -6.13 3.69
C LEU A 34 16.26 -6.70 2.27
N LEU A 35 16.31 -5.81 1.28
CA LEU A 35 16.37 -6.17 -0.13
C LEU A 35 17.82 -6.30 -0.63
N PRO A 36 18.04 -7.02 -1.75
CA PRO A 36 19.35 -7.07 -2.41
C PRO A 36 19.84 -5.71 -2.92
N LYS A 37 18.91 -4.79 -3.21
CA LYS A 37 19.18 -3.45 -3.74
C LYS A 37 18.14 -2.43 -3.22
N PRO A 38 18.37 -1.12 -3.35
CA PRO A 38 17.42 -0.09 -2.94
C PRO A 38 16.04 -0.22 -3.62
N ILE A 39 14.97 0.18 -2.93
CA ILE A 39 13.61 0.14 -3.50
C ILE A 39 13.47 0.96 -4.79
N SER A 40 14.23 2.04 -4.93
CA SER A 40 14.23 2.91 -6.11
C SER A 40 14.70 2.20 -7.39
N GLU A 41 15.39 1.07 -7.27
CA GLU A 41 15.81 0.24 -8.40
C GLU A 41 14.79 -0.83 -8.81
N TYR A 42 13.70 -0.98 -8.06
CA TYR A 42 12.57 -1.81 -8.45
C TYR A 42 11.66 -1.00 -9.37
N ASN A 43 11.33 -1.58 -10.52
CA ASN A 43 10.49 -0.92 -11.52
C ASN A 43 9.19 -1.68 -11.72
N VAL A 44 8.14 -0.98 -12.15
CA VAL A 44 6.80 -1.54 -12.37
C VAL A 44 6.78 -2.66 -13.43
N LYS A 45 7.76 -2.70 -14.34
CA LYS A 45 7.86 -3.78 -15.34
C LYS A 45 8.20 -5.12 -14.68
N ASN A 46 9.09 -5.11 -13.69
CA ASN A 46 9.59 -6.32 -13.01
C ASN A 46 8.99 -6.52 -11.62
N ALA A 47 8.36 -5.49 -11.07
CA ALA A 47 7.73 -5.43 -9.75
C ALA A 47 6.45 -4.57 -9.82
N PRO A 48 5.42 -4.99 -10.60
CA PRO A 48 4.14 -4.26 -10.67
C PRO A 48 3.40 -4.24 -9.33
N PHE A 49 3.79 -5.15 -8.43
CA PHE A 49 3.30 -5.32 -7.07
C PHE A 49 4.52 -5.44 -6.15
N ILE A 50 4.97 -4.33 -5.56
CA ILE A 50 6.25 -4.31 -4.83
C ILE A 50 6.23 -5.28 -3.64
N PHE A 51 5.08 -5.47 -2.99
CA PHE A 51 4.93 -6.38 -1.87
C PHE A 51 5.32 -7.83 -2.18
N VAL A 52 5.12 -8.28 -3.43
CA VAL A 52 5.57 -9.61 -3.87
C VAL A 52 7.09 -9.68 -3.81
N LYS A 53 7.79 -8.65 -4.30
CA LYS A 53 9.25 -8.57 -4.25
C LYS A 53 9.78 -8.41 -2.83
N LEU A 54 9.09 -7.64 -1.99
CA LEU A 54 9.43 -7.53 -0.57
C LEU A 54 9.33 -8.88 0.14
N PHE A 55 8.46 -9.80 -0.31
CA PHE A 55 8.39 -11.15 0.21
C PHE A 55 9.44 -12.08 -0.42
N THR A 56 9.51 -12.16 -1.75
CA THR A 56 10.35 -13.15 -2.46
C THR A 56 11.84 -12.85 -2.37
N ASP A 57 12.21 -11.57 -2.34
CA ASP A 57 13.61 -11.15 -2.40
C ASP A 57 14.15 -10.74 -1.01
N ALA A 58 13.34 -10.85 0.04
CA ALA A 58 13.76 -10.53 1.41
C ALA A 58 14.89 -11.42 1.88
N ARG A 59 16.01 -10.80 2.25
CA ARG A 59 17.15 -11.48 2.88
C ARG A 59 17.02 -11.54 4.40
N GLN A 60 16.41 -10.51 4.99
CA GLN A 60 16.19 -10.39 6.42
C GLN A 60 14.89 -9.64 6.70
N LEU A 61 14.32 -9.89 7.88
CA LEU A 61 13.16 -9.19 8.40
C LEU A 61 13.56 -8.47 9.69
N ALA A 62 13.22 -7.21 9.80
CA ALA A 62 13.27 -6.45 11.04
C ALA A 62 11.86 -6.04 11.43
N ARG A 63 11.64 -5.86 12.73
CA ARG A 63 10.40 -5.27 13.25
C ARG A 63 10.72 -4.26 14.33
N MET A 64 9.89 -3.24 14.42
CA MET A 64 9.99 -2.16 15.40
C MET A 64 8.61 -1.91 16.01
N PRO A 65 8.48 -1.67 17.32
CA PRO A 65 7.21 -1.24 17.89
C PRO A 65 6.68 0.00 17.16
N ILE A 66 5.38 0.03 16.87
CA ILE A 66 4.80 1.09 16.04
C ILE A 66 4.97 2.49 16.65
N LYS A 67 4.98 2.58 17.98
CA LYS A 67 5.23 3.82 18.71
C LYS A 67 6.64 4.35 18.47
N ASP A 68 7.63 3.48 18.63
CA ASP A 68 9.04 3.80 18.40
C ASP A 68 9.28 4.19 16.94
N PHE A 69 8.60 3.53 16.00
CA PHE A 69 8.71 3.82 14.58
C PHE A 69 8.31 5.26 14.24
N PHE A 70 7.14 5.74 14.66
CA PHE A 70 6.75 7.10 14.32
C PHE A 70 7.59 8.14 15.07
N THR A 71 8.00 7.86 16.32
CA THR A 71 8.94 8.72 17.05
C THR A 71 10.25 8.84 16.29
N PHE A 72 10.82 7.71 15.84
CA PHE A 72 12.02 7.70 15.03
C PHE A 72 11.82 8.43 13.69
N ALA A 73 10.78 8.09 12.93
CA ALA A 73 10.55 8.62 11.59
C ALA A 73 10.33 10.13 11.60
N CYS A 74 9.59 10.67 12.59
CA CYS A 74 9.33 12.11 12.68
C CYS A 74 10.55 12.93 13.10
N HIS A 75 11.50 12.36 13.85
CA HIS A 75 12.64 13.12 14.42
C HIS A 75 13.97 12.85 13.71
N SER A 76 14.18 11.64 13.19
CA SER A 76 15.48 11.18 12.69
C SER A 76 15.57 11.09 11.17
N LEU A 77 14.44 11.02 10.47
CA LEU A 77 14.41 11.00 9.00
C LEU A 77 14.30 12.42 8.44
N ALA A 78 15.02 12.67 7.35
CA ALA A 78 14.98 13.94 6.67
C ALA A 78 13.61 14.14 5.97
N PRO A 79 13.14 15.39 5.83
CA PRO A 79 12.00 15.71 4.99
C PRO A 79 12.20 15.26 3.54
N MET A 80 11.08 15.15 2.81
CA MET A 80 11.08 14.82 1.39
C MET A 80 11.79 15.92 0.58
N LYS A 81 12.86 15.55 -0.14
CA LYS A 81 13.69 16.48 -0.92
C LYS A 81 13.15 16.77 -2.32
N GLY A 82 12.64 15.74 -2.99
CA GLY A 82 12.06 15.79 -4.33
C GLY A 82 10.53 15.92 -4.33
N LYS A 83 9.90 15.57 -5.47
CA LYS A 83 8.44 15.59 -5.62
C LYS A 83 7.85 14.22 -5.33
N VAL A 84 6.69 14.20 -4.66
CA VAL A 84 5.95 12.97 -4.41
C VAL A 84 4.58 13.06 -5.03
N VAL A 85 4.23 12.04 -5.79
CA VAL A 85 2.91 11.85 -6.40
C VAL A 85 2.24 10.67 -5.72
N PHE A 86 1.13 10.92 -5.04
CA PHE A 86 0.26 9.87 -4.53
C PHE A 86 -0.75 9.50 -5.63
N PHE A 87 -0.60 8.31 -6.19
CA PHE A 87 -1.36 7.87 -7.36
C PHE A 87 -2.34 6.77 -6.94
N THR A 88 -3.63 7.12 -6.91
CA THR A 88 -4.75 6.21 -6.65
C THR A 88 -5.50 5.91 -7.94
N ASN A 89 -6.16 4.75 -8.02
CA ASN A 89 -6.89 4.38 -9.24
C ASN A 89 -8.08 3.47 -8.96
N CYS A 90 -9.06 3.49 -9.87
CA CYS A 90 -10.01 2.40 -9.99
C CYS A 90 -9.29 1.14 -10.51
N PRO A 91 -9.60 -0.07 -10.03
CA PRO A 91 -9.02 -1.29 -10.58
C PRO A 91 -9.21 -1.37 -12.09
N ARG A 92 -8.21 -1.93 -12.80
CA ARG A 92 -8.26 -2.18 -14.26
C ARG A 92 -8.45 -0.93 -15.14
N SER A 93 -8.11 0.25 -14.62
CA SER A 93 -8.13 1.51 -15.36
C SER A 93 -6.87 1.79 -16.19
N GLY A 94 -5.82 0.97 -16.05
CA GLY A 94 -4.55 1.13 -16.78
C GLY A 94 -3.44 1.83 -15.99
N SER A 95 -3.53 1.90 -14.66
CA SER A 95 -2.52 2.56 -13.81
C SER A 95 -1.13 1.93 -13.91
N THR A 96 -1.05 0.61 -14.07
CA THR A 96 0.23 -0.07 -14.34
C THR A 96 0.85 0.39 -15.67
N LEU A 97 0.04 0.63 -16.71
CA LEU A 97 0.55 1.11 -17.99
C LEU A 97 1.06 2.56 -17.87
N ILE A 98 0.28 3.45 -17.25
CA ILE A 98 0.69 4.85 -17.06
C ILE A 98 2.00 4.92 -16.27
N THR A 99 2.11 4.18 -15.17
CA THR A 99 3.33 4.16 -14.37
C THR A 99 4.53 3.57 -15.10
N GLN A 100 4.32 2.63 -16.03
CA GLN A 100 5.37 2.16 -16.93
C GLN A 100 5.79 3.22 -17.95
N MET A 101 4.86 4.04 -18.44
CA MET A 101 5.12 5.12 -19.41
C MET A 101 5.82 6.33 -18.77
N VAL A 102 5.46 6.70 -17.54
CA VAL A 102 6.04 7.85 -16.81
C VAL A 102 7.49 7.58 -16.35
N ARG A 103 8.01 6.38 -16.61
CA ARG A 103 9.38 6.02 -16.26
C ARG A 103 10.40 6.86 -17.05
N LEU A 104 11.03 7.80 -16.35
CA LEU A 104 12.17 8.61 -16.83
C LEU A 104 13.46 8.18 -16.11
N GLY A 105 13.99 7.01 -16.44
CA GLY A 105 15.26 6.54 -15.88
C GLY A 105 15.29 6.51 -14.34
N GLN A 106 16.26 7.20 -13.74
CA GLN A 106 16.41 7.36 -12.28
C GLN A 106 15.67 8.60 -11.72
N GLN A 107 15.10 9.46 -12.58
CA GLN A 107 14.41 10.69 -12.17
C GLN A 107 12.97 10.42 -11.73
N ALA A 108 12.30 9.42 -12.33
CA ALA A 108 10.95 9.01 -11.91
C ALA A 108 10.96 7.59 -11.34
N VAL A 109 10.81 7.48 -10.02
CA VAL A 109 10.76 6.21 -9.29
C VAL A 109 9.30 5.90 -8.99
N THR A 110 8.79 4.76 -9.47
CA THR A 110 7.44 4.32 -9.09
C THR A 110 7.53 3.16 -8.11
N ILE A 111 6.89 3.34 -6.94
CA ILE A 111 6.66 2.29 -5.97
C ILE A 111 5.21 1.82 -6.14
N ALA A 112 5.04 0.65 -6.75
CA ALA A 112 3.72 0.12 -7.09
C ALA A 112 3.19 -0.79 -5.98
N GLU A 113 2.05 -0.41 -5.41
CA GLU A 113 1.32 -1.06 -4.32
C GLU A 113 2.13 -1.29 -3.04
N PRO A 114 2.64 -0.21 -2.41
CA PRO A 114 3.17 -0.29 -1.06
C PRO A 114 2.06 -0.65 -0.07
N MET A 115 2.01 -1.93 0.33
CA MET A 115 0.93 -2.50 1.15
C MET A 115 0.75 -1.81 2.52
N THR A 116 1.75 -1.08 3.02
CA THR A 116 1.61 -0.33 4.27
C THR A 116 0.51 0.72 4.22
N PHE A 117 0.23 1.35 3.06
CA PHE A 117 -0.86 2.30 2.94
C PHE A 117 -2.21 1.61 3.02
N THR A 118 -2.37 0.48 2.31
CA THR A 118 -3.57 -0.36 2.39
C THR A 118 -3.81 -0.83 3.83
N ASN A 119 -2.77 -1.33 4.52
CA ASN A 119 -2.85 -1.74 5.91
C ASN A 119 -3.22 -0.59 6.85
N LEU A 120 -2.73 0.62 6.59
CA LEU A 120 -3.07 1.80 7.38
C LEU A 120 -4.55 2.19 7.22
N VAL A 121 -5.07 2.19 5.99
CA VAL A 121 -6.50 2.43 5.73
C VAL A 121 -7.36 1.42 6.48
N MET A 122 -6.99 0.15 6.40
CA MET A 122 -7.76 -0.92 7.03
C MET A 122 -7.76 -0.79 8.56
N MET A 123 -6.61 -0.53 9.17
CA MET A 123 -6.54 -0.30 10.61
C MET A 123 -7.34 0.94 11.07
N TYR A 124 -7.42 1.98 10.23
CA TYR A 124 -8.23 3.16 10.49
C TYR A 124 -9.73 2.86 10.42
N ASP A 125 -10.18 2.19 9.35
CA ASP A 125 -11.58 1.81 9.16
C ASP A 125 -12.09 0.88 10.27
N GLU A 126 -11.19 0.11 10.90
CA GLU A 126 -11.51 -0.75 12.03
C GLU A 126 -11.47 -0.08 13.40
N ASN A 127 -11.18 1.23 13.45
CA ASN A 127 -10.98 1.98 14.70
C ASN A 127 -9.89 1.37 15.60
N ILE A 128 -8.91 0.67 15.01
CA ILE A 128 -7.75 0.15 15.74
C ILE A 128 -6.82 1.30 16.13
N LEU A 129 -6.73 2.32 15.28
CA LEU A 129 -5.88 3.50 15.48
C LEU A 129 -6.73 4.72 15.82
N SER A 130 -6.27 5.53 16.77
CA SER A 130 -6.78 6.89 16.92
C SER A 130 -6.38 7.74 15.71
N LEU A 131 -7.15 8.79 15.41
CA LEU A 131 -6.85 9.70 14.30
C LEU A 131 -5.44 10.31 14.39
N ASP A 132 -4.99 10.66 15.60
CA ASP A 132 -3.66 11.23 15.81
C ASP A 132 -2.56 10.22 15.49
N LEU A 133 -2.70 8.98 15.96
CA LEU A 133 -1.73 7.92 15.67
C LEU A 133 -1.74 7.55 14.18
N PHE A 134 -2.92 7.47 13.57
CA PHE A 134 -3.07 7.26 12.12
C PHE A 134 -2.32 8.35 11.32
N ASN A 135 -2.54 9.63 11.64
CA ASN A 135 -1.87 10.75 10.96
C ASN A 135 -0.36 10.72 11.16
N ALA A 136 0.11 10.38 12.38
CA ALA A 136 1.54 10.24 12.66
C ALA A 136 2.18 9.10 11.86
N ILE A 137 1.50 7.95 11.76
CA ILE A 137 1.97 6.82 10.94
C ILE A 137 1.98 7.21 9.47
N LEU A 138 0.91 7.81 8.95
CA LEU A 138 0.81 8.24 7.54
C LEU A 138 2.00 9.12 7.14
N ARG A 139 2.30 10.14 7.94
CA ARG A 139 3.46 11.01 7.74
C ARG A 139 4.78 10.23 7.77
N SER A 140 4.91 9.33 8.74
CA SER A 140 6.10 8.49 8.91
C SER A 140 6.34 7.55 7.73
N LEU A 141 5.27 7.02 7.11
CA LEU A 141 5.37 6.19 5.91
C LEU A 141 6.00 6.97 4.75
N PHE A 142 5.55 8.21 4.49
CA PHE A 142 6.15 9.04 3.45
C PHE A 142 7.61 9.36 3.72
N TYR A 143 7.96 9.77 4.93
CA TYR A 143 9.36 10.05 5.27
C TYR A 143 10.25 8.83 5.13
N THR A 144 9.73 7.65 5.46
CA THR A 144 10.50 6.40 5.32
C THR A 144 10.65 5.98 3.86
N TYR A 145 9.60 6.03 3.05
CA TYR A 145 9.70 5.69 1.62
C TYR A 145 10.56 6.68 0.83
N CYS A 146 10.61 7.94 1.27
CA CYS A 146 11.33 9.00 0.58
C CYS A 146 12.69 9.34 1.21
N LYS A 147 13.16 8.58 2.21
CA LYS A 147 14.40 8.90 2.95
C LYS A 147 15.65 8.98 2.07
N ASP A 148 15.67 8.20 0.99
CA ASP A 148 16.79 8.10 0.04
C ASP A 148 16.55 8.91 -1.25
N MET A 149 15.50 9.75 -1.28
CA MET A 149 15.14 10.57 -2.45
C MET A 149 16.07 11.78 -2.61
N THR A 150 16.47 12.07 -3.84
CA THR A 150 17.20 13.30 -4.21
C THR A 150 16.25 14.41 -4.68
N GLU A 151 16.74 15.65 -4.78
CA GLU A 151 15.92 16.81 -5.17
C GLU A 151 15.37 16.72 -6.60
N ASP A 152 16.12 16.11 -7.51
CA ASP A 152 15.73 15.93 -8.92
C ASP A 152 14.80 14.74 -9.16
N GLN A 153 14.41 14.02 -8.10
CA GLN A 153 13.58 12.84 -8.19
C GLN A 153 12.09 13.12 -7.98
N ILE A 154 11.28 12.36 -8.70
CA ILE A 154 9.84 12.25 -8.53
C ILE A 154 9.52 10.82 -8.09
N TYR A 155 8.95 10.68 -6.90
CA TYR A 155 8.48 9.40 -6.38
C TYR A 155 6.97 9.27 -6.60
N ILE A 156 6.56 8.23 -7.31
CA ILE A 156 5.16 7.92 -7.59
C ILE A 156 4.75 6.74 -6.72
N MET A 157 3.95 7.03 -5.70
CA MET A 157 3.37 6.02 -4.80
C MET A 157 2.05 5.57 -5.41
N LYS A 158 2.10 4.55 -6.28
CA LYS A 158 0.89 3.97 -6.87
C LYS A 158 0.26 3.05 -5.86
N THR A 159 -0.95 3.34 -5.42
CA THR A 159 -1.70 2.53 -4.45
C THR A 159 -2.92 1.88 -5.10
N PRO A 160 -3.44 0.79 -4.50
CA PRO A 160 -4.77 0.30 -4.81
C PRO A 160 -5.86 1.36 -4.56
N SER A 161 -7.09 1.04 -4.96
CA SER A 161 -8.28 1.89 -4.82
C SER A 161 -8.49 2.44 -3.41
N GLU A 162 -8.22 1.62 -2.41
CA GLU A 162 -8.35 1.89 -0.98
C GLU A 162 -7.48 3.06 -0.54
N GLY A 163 -6.38 3.32 -1.26
CA GLY A 163 -5.52 4.48 -1.01
C GLY A 163 -6.25 5.82 -1.13
N ALA A 164 -7.37 5.89 -1.86
CA ALA A 164 -8.16 7.12 -2.00
C ALA A 164 -8.62 7.70 -0.64
N VAL A 165 -8.85 6.85 0.36
CA VAL A 165 -9.19 7.26 1.75
C VAL A 165 -8.13 8.20 2.34
N LEU A 166 -6.87 8.01 1.97
CA LEU A 166 -5.75 8.74 2.54
C LEU A 166 -5.66 10.18 2.01
N VAL A 167 -6.26 10.51 0.87
CA VAL A 167 -6.02 11.77 0.14
C VAL A 167 -6.32 13.01 1.00
N GLY A 168 -7.47 13.04 1.66
CA GLY A 168 -7.84 14.16 2.54
C GLY A 168 -6.86 14.34 3.71
N HIS A 169 -6.38 13.23 4.27
CA HIS A 169 -5.38 13.24 5.35
C HIS A 169 -3.99 13.66 4.84
N ILE A 170 -3.61 13.20 3.65
CA ILE A 170 -2.35 13.56 3.00
C ILE A 170 -2.30 15.06 2.77
N HIS A 171 -3.29 15.67 2.12
CA HIS A 171 -3.26 17.11 1.85
C HIS A 171 -3.31 17.98 3.11
N LYS A 172 -3.85 17.46 4.23
CA LYS A 172 -3.81 18.13 5.52
C LYS A 172 -2.41 18.08 6.17
N LEU A 173 -1.70 16.95 6.03
CA LEU A 173 -0.42 16.71 6.72
C LEU A 173 0.81 17.09 5.89
N LEU A 174 0.72 16.89 4.58
CA LEU A 174 1.78 16.99 3.58
C LEU A 174 1.20 17.63 2.31
N PRO A 175 0.83 18.93 2.35
CA PRO A 175 0.19 19.63 1.24
C PRO A 175 1.04 19.72 -0.03
N GLU A 176 2.35 19.46 0.06
CA GLU A 176 3.28 19.39 -1.06
C GLU A 176 3.12 18.12 -1.93
N ILE A 177 2.41 17.09 -1.44
CA ILE A 177 2.18 15.86 -2.17
C ILE A 177 1.10 16.07 -3.22
N ILE A 178 1.42 15.73 -4.47
CA ILE A 178 0.50 15.81 -5.59
C ILE A 178 -0.37 14.55 -5.59
N HIS A 179 -1.68 14.69 -5.67
CA HIS A 179 -2.59 13.57 -5.85
C HIS A 179 -3.02 13.41 -7.30
N ILE A 180 -2.98 12.19 -7.81
CA ILE A 180 -3.57 11.80 -9.10
C ILE A 180 -4.57 10.68 -8.86
N PHE A 181 -5.80 10.87 -9.32
CA PHE A 181 -6.82 9.84 -9.40
C PHE A 181 -7.05 9.41 -10.85
N GLN A 182 -6.87 8.12 -11.15
CA GLN A 182 -7.18 7.57 -12.46
C GLN A 182 -8.46 6.74 -12.43
N PHE A 183 -9.31 7.01 -13.41
CA PHE A 183 -10.48 6.21 -13.75
C PHE A 183 -10.51 5.96 -15.26
N ARG A 184 -11.41 5.08 -15.70
CA ARG A 184 -11.67 4.82 -17.11
C ARG A 184 -13.17 4.95 -17.36
N GLU A 185 -13.53 5.79 -18.31
CA GLU A 185 -14.92 6.15 -18.62
C GLU A 185 -15.81 4.93 -18.97
N ASN A 186 -15.27 3.98 -19.74
CA ASN A 186 -16.00 2.77 -20.11
C ASN A 186 -16.05 1.77 -18.95
N VAL A 187 -16.99 2.00 -18.02
CA VAL A 187 -17.21 1.19 -16.83
C VAL A 187 -17.46 -0.28 -17.16
N GLU A 188 -18.23 -0.59 -18.20
CA GLU A 188 -18.50 -1.97 -18.62
C GLU A 188 -17.21 -2.74 -18.93
N LYS A 189 -16.30 -2.15 -19.73
CA LYS A 189 -15.01 -2.78 -20.04
C LYS A 189 -14.13 -2.96 -18.80
N VAL A 190 -14.19 -2.01 -17.86
CA VAL A 190 -13.47 -2.12 -16.59
C VAL A 190 -14.03 -3.28 -15.77
N LEU A 191 -15.36 -3.35 -15.60
CA LEU A 191 -16.03 -4.43 -14.88
C LEU A 191 -15.75 -5.79 -15.51
N ILE A 192 -15.85 -5.94 -16.83
CA ILE A 192 -15.52 -7.18 -17.54
C ILE A 192 -14.05 -7.56 -17.29
N SER A 193 -13.12 -6.61 -17.33
CA SER A 193 -11.71 -6.90 -17.04
C SER A 193 -11.49 -7.30 -15.59
N SER A 194 -12.18 -6.67 -14.64
CA SER A 194 -12.09 -7.00 -13.21
C SER A 194 -12.68 -8.38 -12.96
N TYR A 195 -13.81 -8.70 -13.58
CA TYR A 195 -14.47 -9.99 -13.47
C TYR A 195 -13.56 -11.12 -13.97
N LYS A 196 -13.00 -10.98 -15.17
CA LYS A 196 -12.05 -11.97 -15.72
C LYS A 196 -10.83 -12.17 -14.83
N MET A 197 -10.28 -11.08 -14.31
CA MET A 197 -9.17 -11.15 -13.36
C MET A 197 -9.56 -11.92 -12.09
N MET A 198 -10.72 -11.63 -11.51
CA MET A 198 -11.20 -12.33 -10.32
C MET A 198 -11.53 -13.80 -10.57
N GLN A 199 -11.95 -14.18 -11.79
CA GLN A 199 -12.11 -15.59 -12.17
C GLN A 199 -10.79 -16.37 -12.13
N GLU A 200 -9.66 -15.72 -12.39
CA GLU A 200 -8.33 -16.33 -12.33
C GLU A 200 -7.80 -16.48 -10.89
N TYR A 201 -8.45 -15.87 -9.89
CA TYR A 201 -8.11 -16.08 -8.49
C TYR A 201 -8.81 -17.34 -7.97
N ASP A 202 -8.06 -18.43 -7.79
CA ASP A 202 -8.56 -19.75 -7.35
C ASP A 202 -9.31 -19.77 -6.00
N ASN A 203 -9.37 -18.65 -5.29
CA ASN A 203 -9.93 -18.55 -3.95
C ASN A 203 -11.13 -17.60 -3.81
N TRP A 204 -11.66 -17.02 -4.89
CA TRP A 204 -12.79 -16.09 -4.78
C TRP A 204 -14.05 -16.74 -4.20
N GLU A 205 -14.30 -18.03 -4.53
CA GLU A 205 -15.43 -18.79 -3.97
C GLU A 205 -15.29 -18.97 -2.47
N ALA A 206 -14.09 -19.36 -2.03
CA ALA A 206 -13.76 -19.50 -0.62
C ALA A 206 -13.87 -18.15 0.10
N TYR A 207 -13.49 -17.05 -0.55
CA TYR A 207 -13.67 -15.69 -0.03
C TYR A 207 -15.15 -15.37 0.20
N VAL A 208 -16.00 -15.54 -0.81
CA VAL A 208 -17.45 -15.26 -0.71
C VAL A 208 -18.09 -16.15 0.34
N TYR A 209 -17.78 -17.44 0.33
CA TYR A 209 -18.32 -18.42 1.27
C TYR A 209 -17.93 -18.09 2.72
N LEU A 210 -16.64 -17.84 2.98
CA LEU A 210 -16.14 -17.58 4.32
C LEU A 210 -16.59 -16.21 4.84
N ASN A 211 -16.66 -15.16 4.01
CA ASN A 211 -17.17 -13.87 4.47
C ASN A 211 -18.67 -13.88 4.74
N THR A 212 -19.44 -14.68 4.00
CA THR A 212 -20.88 -14.82 4.21
C THR A 212 -21.21 -15.67 5.44
N ASN A 213 -20.56 -16.82 5.60
CA ASN A 213 -20.92 -17.82 6.61
C ASN A 213 -20.05 -17.76 7.87
N PHE A 214 -18.79 -17.35 7.74
CA PHE A 214 -17.81 -17.33 8.83
C PHE A 214 -17.02 -16.03 8.84
N PRO A 215 -17.67 -14.86 8.99
CA PRO A 215 -17.06 -13.55 8.72
C PRO A 215 -15.77 -13.29 9.51
N LYS A 216 -15.63 -13.82 10.73
CA LYS A 216 -14.37 -13.72 11.50
C LYS A 216 -13.23 -14.53 10.87
N LEU A 217 -13.52 -15.73 10.36
CA LEU A 217 -12.56 -16.62 9.73
C LEU A 217 -12.20 -16.13 8.32
N GLY A 218 -13.19 -15.66 7.55
CA GLY A 218 -12.96 -15.02 6.25
C GLY A 218 -11.99 -13.84 6.36
N LYS A 219 -12.22 -12.97 7.34
CA LYS A 219 -11.32 -11.84 7.68
C LYS A 219 -9.91 -12.29 8.05
N TRP A 220 -9.78 -13.39 8.80
CA TRP A 220 -8.47 -13.90 9.19
C TRP A 220 -7.70 -14.53 8.02
N LEU A 221 -8.37 -15.31 7.17
CA LEU A 221 -7.74 -16.09 6.09
C LEU A 221 -7.38 -15.25 4.85
N PHE A 222 -8.31 -14.41 4.40
CA PHE A 222 -8.09 -13.58 3.21
C PHE A 222 -7.54 -12.21 3.57
N GLY A 223 -7.29 -11.97 4.87
CA GLY A 223 -7.05 -10.63 5.37
C GLY A 223 -8.16 -9.69 4.92
N TYR A 224 -7.78 -8.43 4.78
CA TYR A 224 -8.60 -7.39 4.19
C TYR A 224 -8.20 -7.19 2.72
N GLN A 225 -8.05 -8.28 1.96
CA GLN A 225 -7.67 -8.21 0.54
C GLN A 225 -8.63 -7.39 -0.33
N TYR A 226 -9.82 -7.08 0.19
CA TYR A 226 -10.82 -6.25 -0.47
C TYR A 226 -11.40 -5.23 0.51
N GLU A 227 -11.87 -4.12 -0.03
CA GLU A 227 -12.44 -3.02 0.73
C GLU A 227 -13.62 -3.50 1.61
N LYS A 228 -13.43 -3.38 2.93
CA LYS A 228 -14.30 -3.98 3.95
C LYS A 228 -15.66 -3.30 4.02
N ARG A 229 -15.70 -1.96 4.01
CA ARG A 229 -16.92 -1.20 4.30
C ARG A 229 -17.99 -1.42 3.23
N THR A 230 -17.61 -1.48 1.97
CA THR A 230 -18.50 -1.78 0.83
C THR A 230 -18.82 -3.27 0.81
N THR A 231 -17.87 -4.16 1.09
CA THR A 231 -18.15 -5.60 1.20
C THR A 231 -19.18 -5.90 2.30
N ASP A 232 -19.03 -5.33 3.49
CA ASP A 232 -19.93 -5.54 4.64
C ASP A 232 -21.34 -4.98 4.36
N LYS A 233 -21.44 -3.91 3.54
CA LYS A 233 -22.72 -3.31 3.12
C LYS A 233 -23.43 -4.11 2.03
N VAL A 234 -22.70 -4.49 0.98
CA VAL A 234 -23.27 -5.16 -0.21
C VAL A 234 -23.49 -6.65 0.04
N LYS A 235 -22.59 -7.30 0.80
CA LYS A 235 -22.59 -8.74 1.07
C LYS A 235 -22.66 -9.57 -0.21
N PRO A 236 -21.62 -9.51 -1.06
CA PRO A 236 -21.66 -10.13 -2.38
C PRO A 236 -21.92 -11.63 -2.26
N GLN A 237 -22.90 -12.12 -3.03
CA GLN A 237 -23.31 -13.52 -3.10
C GLN A 237 -22.64 -14.28 -4.25
N GLY A 238 -21.92 -13.58 -5.12
CA GLY A 238 -21.23 -14.18 -6.24
C GLY A 238 -20.15 -13.28 -6.83
N LEU A 239 -19.45 -13.81 -7.84
CA LEU A 239 -18.28 -13.17 -8.42
C LEU A 239 -18.57 -11.80 -9.05
N LEU A 240 -19.73 -11.64 -9.70
CA LEU A 240 -20.12 -10.37 -10.31
C LEU A 240 -20.31 -9.29 -9.23
N GLU A 241 -21.04 -9.60 -8.17
CA GLU A 241 -21.28 -8.67 -7.06
C GLU A 241 -19.97 -8.31 -6.34
N LEU A 242 -19.10 -9.30 -6.11
CA LEU A 242 -17.77 -9.06 -5.56
C LEU A 242 -16.94 -8.13 -6.47
N THR A 243 -17.01 -8.34 -7.78
CA THR A 243 -16.33 -7.49 -8.77
C THR A 243 -16.85 -6.06 -8.72
N MET A 244 -18.17 -5.87 -8.59
CA MET A 244 -18.78 -4.55 -8.47
C MET A 244 -18.38 -3.85 -7.18
N VAL A 245 -18.28 -4.58 -6.06
CA VAL A 245 -17.76 -4.05 -4.79
C VAL A 245 -16.34 -3.52 -4.96
N ILE A 246 -15.45 -4.34 -5.54
CA ILE A 246 -14.04 -3.96 -5.76
C ILE A 246 -13.91 -2.75 -6.68
N PHE A 247 -14.73 -2.69 -7.73
CA PHE A 247 -14.75 -1.54 -8.64
C PHE A 247 -15.31 -0.27 -8.00
N GLY A 248 -16.39 -0.42 -7.21
CA GLY A 248 -17.12 0.68 -6.59
C GLY A 248 -16.47 1.27 -5.35
N ALA A 249 -15.68 0.47 -4.61
CA ALA A 249 -14.98 0.84 -3.39
C ALA A 249 -14.29 2.22 -3.42
N PRO A 250 -13.43 2.56 -4.42
CA PRO A 250 -12.76 3.86 -4.45
C PRO A 250 -13.70 5.07 -4.59
N TYR A 251 -14.91 4.88 -5.13
CA TYR A 251 -15.90 5.95 -5.26
C TYR A 251 -16.66 6.24 -3.97
N SER A 252 -16.62 5.35 -2.98
CA SER A 252 -17.35 5.53 -1.72
C SER A 252 -16.75 6.59 -0.78
N PHE A 253 -15.65 7.20 -1.19
CA PHE A 253 -14.84 8.14 -0.43
C PHE A 253 -14.77 9.55 -1.04
N PHE A 254 -15.40 9.74 -2.21
CA PHE A 254 -15.62 11.04 -2.86
C PHE A 254 -17.11 11.40 -2.77
#